data_AF-A0A653YJC6-F1
#
_entry.id   AF-A0A653YJC6-F1
#
_cell.length_a   1.000
_cell.length_b   1.000
_cell.length_c   1.000
_cell.angle_alpha   90.00
_cell.angle_beta   90.00
_cell.angle_gamma   90.00
#
_symmetry.space_group_name_H-M   'P 1'
#
loop_
_entity.id
_entity.type
_entity.pdbx_description
1 polymer ?
#
loop_
_entity_poly.entity_id
_entity_poly.type
_entity_poly.pdbx_seq_one_letter_code
_entity_poly.pdbx_strand_id
1 'polypeptide(L)'
;MKNKVLAFIFLLCFTFTIAQCPSGSVWNVNSNTSIGTPNGSCNSHTSINVNPIVQSGNVSLLFTDGNFSNYATITNLNNGYIGIGNNVFINNYTYIDSGTSGGITTNLSSAFRNKGDYYNNGYLFVETTGEFKNEDVFTNSGIIVINGIFSNQPADPTNIFQNESNTSAIVYGNNNGIFNNYATFLNKENSIFDFMILNYTNSVLLNSGTFKIKRNSTNSGDITTTSPGVFEIYNNAVFDNNAIFTTNGQLIIQPNSSFVNIGNFTINYSTTNLGLINNGGGTTVITDLLENTGSFYNYANLTNSNGTILNTGNFNKYLGSVFTNNGIFTNNGHFSDEDGSTLYNNGTWKGSNLSHNGTFFNDGILSPGNAVGTYQFNNNYIHQNTATAIIEVETTTNYDQVTSSNQIIINGGTLNIEFINGFTPNAGDSYTIMTATNGITGTFSTVNFPNAYASFMTITYTPNSVIVNVSPTLNIALFSKEEILVFPNPTKDYFELKLPKNTVLKSLDLFDMNGKLVKTFTSFSRPFNIQDLSKGTYNIILKTENEHFKLKIIK
;
A
#
# COMPACT_ATOMS: atom_id res chain seq x y z
N MET A 1 -15.81 21.73 -24.58
CA MET A 1 -14.66 22.67 -24.59
C MET A 1 -14.25 23.13 -25.99
N LYS A 2 -14.28 22.31 -27.05
CA LYS A 2 -13.86 22.72 -28.41
C LYS A 2 -14.61 23.92 -29.02
N ASN A 3 -15.90 24.11 -28.70
CA ASN A 3 -16.69 25.21 -29.28
C ASN A 3 -16.47 26.60 -28.66
N LYS A 4 -15.79 26.71 -27.50
CA LYS A 4 -15.46 28.02 -26.89
C LYS A 4 -14.04 28.50 -27.22
N VAL A 5 -13.13 27.59 -27.55
CA VAL A 5 -11.76 27.93 -27.99
C VAL A 5 -11.76 28.57 -29.39
N LEU A 6 -12.75 28.25 -30.23
CA LEU A 6 -12.84 28.79 -31.60
C LEU A 6 -13.18 30.30 -31.67
N ALA A 7 -13.61 30.93 -30.58
CA ALA A 7 -13.97 32.35 -30.58
C ALA A 7 -12.74 33.30 -30.60
N PHE A 8 -11.54 32.79 -30.32
CA PHE A 8 -10.36 33.63 -30.01
C PHE A 8 -9.45 33.97 -31.20
N ILE A 9 -9.78 33.53 -32.42
CA ILE A 9 -9.00 33.85 -33.64
C ILE A 9 -9.41 35.21 -34.27
N PHE A 10 -10.39 35.93 -33.72
CA PHE A 10 -10.81 37.23 -34.24
C PHE A 10 -10.32 38.43 -33.41
N LEU A 11 -9.00 38.62 -33.31
CA LEU A 11 -8.42 39.90 -32.84
C LEU A 11 -8.40 40.99 -33.95
N LEU A 12 -8.92 40.69 -35.15
CA LEU A 12 -8.61 41.45 -36.38
C LEU A 12 -9.79 42.22 -37.01
N CYS A 13 -10.95 42.38 -36.36
CA CYS A 13 -12.11 43.06 -36.97
C CYS A 13 -12.88 44.03 -36.05
N PHE A 14 -12.25 44.60 -35.03
CA PHE A 14 -12.92 45.60 -34.18
C PHE A 14 -12.23 46.95 -34.18
N THR A 15 -13.01 47.99 -34.42
CA THR A 15 -12.64 49.38 -34.16
C THR A 15 -12.68 49.62 -32.65
N PHE A 16 -11.51 49.74 -32.02
CA PHE A 16 -11.41 50.20 -30.64
C PHE A 16 -11.42 51.72 -30.58
N THR A 17 -12.09 52.27 -29.57
CA THR A 17 -11.92 53.70 -29.26
C THR A 17 -10.61 53.86 -28.49
N ILE A 18 -9.67 54.67 -28.99
CA ILE A 18 -8.39 54.94 -28.32
C ILE A 18 -8.64 55.93 -27.18
N ALA A 19 -8.41 55.51 -25.94
CA ALA A 19 -8.50 56.37 -24.76
C ALA A 19 -7.11 56.83 -24.29
N GLN A 20 -7.03 58.06 -23.73
CA GLN A 20 -5.87 58.51 -22.95
C GLN A 20 -5.84 57.80 -21.59
N CYS A 21 -4.72 57.92 -20.86
CA CYS A 21 -4.54 57.35 -19.53
C CYS A 21 -5.74 57.71 -18.61
N PRO A 22 -6.38 56.73 -17.94
CA PRO A 22 -7.59 56.98 -17.14
C PRO A 22 -7.37 58.06 -16.07
N SER A 23 -8.32 58.99 -15.94
CA SER A 23 -8.29 60.07 -14.95
C SER A 23 -9.63 60.19 -14.20
N GLY A 24 -9.58 60.70 -12.97
CA GLY A 24 -10.73 60.81 -12.06
C GLY A 24 -10.72 59.76 -10.96
N SER A 25 -11.86 59.59 -10.26
CA SER A 25 -12.00 58.60 -9.19
C SER A 25 -12.41 57.22 -9.72
N VAL A 26 -13.33 57.18 -10.70
CA VAL A 26 -13.86 55.96 -11.32
C VAL A 26 -14.03 56.16 -12.82
N TRP A 27 -13.60 55.18 -13.62
CA TRP A 27 -13.78 55.11 -15.06
C TRP A 27 -14.59 53.86 -15.42
N ASN A 28 -15.76 54.05 -16.03
CA ASN A 28 -16.64 52.96 -16.46
C ASN A 28 -16.46 52.70 -17.96
N VAL A 29 -15.97 51.51 -18.31
CA VAL A 29 -15.77 51.04 -19.69
C VAL A 29 -17.00 50.25 -20.13
N ASN A 30 -17.86 50.91 -20.93
CA ASN A 30 -19.15 50.35 -21.36
C ASN A 30 -19.17 49.86 -22.82
N SER A 31 -18.05 49.99 -23.54
CA SER A 31 -17.87 49.63 -24.96
C SER A 31 -16.43 49.16 -25.20
N ASN A 32 -16.14 48.55 -26.36
CA ASN A 32 -14.78 48.13 -26.73
C ASN A 32 -13.81 49.33 -26.75
N THR A 33 -12.90 49.36 -25.78
CA THR A 33 -11.94 50.45 -25.57
C THR A 33 -10.51 49.94 -25.60
N SER A 34 -9.60 50.66 -26.26
CA SER A 34 -8.17 50.39 -26.17
C SER A 34 -7.45 51.50 -25.43
N ILE A 35 -6.52 51.12 -24.56
CA ILE A 35 -5.55 52.02 -23.96
C ILE A 35 -4.21 51.75 -24.63
N GLY A 36 -3.70 52.76 -25.33
CA GLY A 36 -2.37 52.76 -25.91
C GLY A 36 -1.56 53.94 -25.40
N THR A 37 -0.30 53.72 -25.11
CA THR A 37 0.72 54.72 -24.84
C THR A 37 1.88 54.52 -25.82
N PRO A 38 1.74 54.95 -27.09
CA PRO A 38 2.70 54.63 -28.15
C PRO A 38 4.14 55.09 -27.89
N ASN A 39 4.38 55.98 -26.91
CA ASN A 39 5.70 56.54 -26.56
C ASN A 39 5.90 56.83 -25.04
N GLY A 40 5.21 56.16 -24.11
CA GLY A 40 5.31 56.53 -22.68
C GLY A 40 4.78 55.50 -21.67
N SER A 41 4.82 55.87 -20.39
CA SER A 41 4.18 55.13 -19.30
C SER A 41 2.87 55.81 -18.87
N CYS A 42 1.84 55.03 -18.55
CA CYS A 42 0.59 55.51 -17.96
C CYS A 42 0.51 55.05 -16.50
N ASN A 43 0.40 56.01 -15.59
CA ASN A 43 0.19 55.79 -14.16
C ASN A 43 -1.24 56.21 -13.78
N SER A 44 -2.17 55.24 -13.72
CA SER A 44 -3.57 55.50 -13.35
C SER A 44 -3.78 55.35 -11.85
N HIS A 45 -4.43 56.32 -11.20
CA HIS A 45 -4.97 56.21 -9.84
C HIS A 45 -6.50 56.10 -9.86
N THR A 46 -7.07 55.78 -11.03
CA THR A 46 -8.51 55.75 -11.29
C THR A 46 -9.00 54.32 -11.22
N SER A 47 -10.07 54.04 -10.46
CA SER A 47 -10.69 52.71 -10.44
C SER A 47 -11.37 52.43 -11.78
N ILE A 48 -11.17 51.25 -12.36
CA ILE A 48 -11.67 50.87 -13.68
C ILE A 48 -12.75 49.80 -13.53
N ASN A 49 -13.98 50.13 -13.93
CA ASN A 49 -15.10 49.20 -13.98
C ASN A 49 -15.37 48.82 -15.43
N VAL A 50 -15.20 47.54 -15.78
CA VAL A 50 -15.49 47.02 -17.12
C VAL A 50 -16.90 46.44 -17.12
N ASN A 51 -17.81 47.08 -17.85
CA ASN A 51 -19.23 46.76 -17.88
C ASN A 51 -19.84 46.92 -19.30
N PRO A 52 -19.46 46.08 -20.26
CA PRO A 52 -19.94 46.20 -21.64
C PRO A 52 -21.44 45.91 -21.74
N ILE A 53 -22.17 46.73 -22.50
CA ILE A 53 -23.64 46.69 -22.55
C ILE A 53 -24.19 45.50 -23.36
N VAL A 54 -23.48 44.91 -24.35
CA VAL A 54 -23.98 43.71 -25.07
C VAL A 54 -22.86 42.85 -25.71
N GLN A 55 -23.08 41.52 -25.65
CA GLN A 55 -22.53 40.36 -26.38
C GLN A 55 -21.25 39.68 -25.86
N SER A 56 -21.45 38.39 -25.53
CA SER A 56 -20.47 37.39 -25.11
C SER A 56 -19.37 37.17 -26.16
N GLY A 57 -18.11 37.23 -25.73
CA GLY A 57 -16.97 36.70 -26.48
C GLY A 57 -15.91 37.71 -26.95
N ASN A 58 -16.08 39.01 -26.67
CA ASN A 58 -15.17 40.05 -27.19
C ASN A 58 -14.33 40.73 -26.09
N VAL A 59 -13.10 41.12 -26.44
CA VAL A 59 -12.23 41.98 -25.59
C VAL A 59 -12.86 43.36 -25.45
N SER A 60 -13.31 43.68 -24.24
CA SER A 60 -13.98 44.93 -23.88
C SER A 60 -12.99 46.04 -23.51
N LEU A 61 -11.84 45.67 -22.96
CA LEU A 61 -10.74 46.59 -22.67
C LEU A 61 -9.43 45.97 -23.14
N LEU A 62 -8.69 46.66 -24.01
CA LEU A 62 -7.40 46.17 -24.54
C LEU A 62 -6.27 47.15 -24.24
N PHE A 63 -5.22 46.69 -23.56
CA PHE A 63 -3.98 47.46 -23.39
C PHE A 63 -3.01 47.15 -24.54
N THR A 64 -2.89 48.06 -25.52
CA THR A 64 -2.21 47.77 -26.81
C THR A 64 -0.74 48.14 -26.86
N ASP A 65 -0.31 49.30 -26.32
CA ASP A 65 1.08 49.81 -26.39
C ASP A 65 1.55 50.54 -25.11
N GLY A 66 2.82 50.37 -24.71
CA GLY A 66 3.52 51.07 -23.62
C GLY A 66 3.25 50.56 -22.19
N ASN A 67 4.01 51.07 -21.21
CA ASN A 67 3.98 50.56 -19.82
C ASN A 67 2.75 51.10 -19.06
N PHE A 68 1.90 50.22 -18.56
CA PHE A 68 0.74 50.61 -17.76
C PHE A 68 0.94 50.23 -16.29
N SER A 69 0.81 51.20 -15.39
CA SER A 69 0.82 51.01 -13.95
C SER A 69 -0.48 51.56 -13.37
N ASN A 70 -1.18 50.73 -12.62
CA ASN A 70 -2.45 51.07 -12.01
C ASN A 70 -2.34 51.01 -10.49
N TYR A 71 -2.88 52.01 -9.82
CA TYR A 71 -2.81 52.19 -8.36
C TYR A 71 -4.22 52.15 -7.73
N ALA A 72 -5.23 51.68 -8.47
CA ALA A 72 -6.64 51.64 -8.06
C ALA A 72 -7.33 50.34 -8.51
N THR A 73 -8.60 50.15 -8.22
CA THR A 73 -9.26 48.84 -8.41
C THR A 73 -9.60 48.58 -9.88
N ILE A 74 -9.45 47.35 -10.35
CA ILE A 74 -9.97 46.91 -11.65
C ILE A 74 -11.03 45.84 -11.42
N THR A 75 -12.27 46.13 -11.76
CA THR A 75 -13.38 45.20 -11.60
C THR A 75 -14.05 44.93 -12.93
N ASN A 76 -14.11 43.66 -13.32
CA ASN A 76 -14.91 43.21 -14.44
C ASN A 76 -16.30 42.80 -13.94
N LEU A 77 -17.30 43.64 -14.18
CA LEU A 77 -18.63 43.48 -13.60
C LEU A 77 -19.57 42.60 -14.44
N ASN A 78 -19.21 42.29 -15.69
CA ASN A 78 -20.07 41.58 -16.65
C ASN A 78 -19.26 40.68 -17.62
N ASN A 79 -19.87 40.21 -18.71
CA ASN A 79 -19.29 39.27 -19.71
C ASN A 79 -18.08 39.82 -20.52
N GLY A 80 -17.42 40.89 -20.06
CA GLY A 80 -16.32 41.51 -20.79
C GLY A 80 -15.02 40.72 -20.69
N TYR A 81 -14.14 40.87 -21.67
CA TYR A 81 -12.76 40.40 -21.55
C TYR A 81 -11.79 41.57 -21.42
N ILE A 82 -10.83 41.47 -20.50
CA ILE A 82 -9.71 42.41 -20.41
C ILE A 82 -8.52 41.76 -21.12
N GLY A 83 -8.14 42.33 -22.25
CA GLY A 83 -6.99 41.94 -23.03
C GLY A 83 -5.76 42.76 -22.62
N ILE A 84 -4.65 42.08 -22.37
CA ILE A 84 -3.34 42.72 -22.21
C ILE A 84 -2.47 42.28 -23.38
N GLY A 85 -2.12 43.24 -24.24
CA GLY A 85 -1.27 43.02 -25.41
C GLY A 85 0.23 43.01 -25.06
N ASN A 86 1.07 43.39 -26.01
CA ASN A 86 2.53 43.22 -25.98
C ASN A 86 3.33 44.04 -24.91
N ASN A 87 2.74 44.44 -23.79
CA ASN A 87 3.33 45.40 -22.83
C ASN A 87 3.43 44.94 -21.38
N VAL A 88 4.26 45.65 -20.61
CA VAL A 88 4.35 45.48 -19.16
C VAL A 88 3.12 46.12 -18.50
N PHE A 89 2.36 45.30 -17.79
CA PHE A 89 1.23 45.73 -16.97
C PHE A 89 1.57 45.51 -15.50
N ILE A 90 1.48 46.57 -14.68
CA ILE A 90 1.73 46.50 -13.24
C ILE A 90 0.48 46.97 -12.48
N ASN A 91 -0.05 46.11 -11.62
CA ASN A 91 -1.07 46.50 -10.65
C ASN A 91 -0.42 46.75 -9.28
N ASN A 92 -0.43 47.98 -8.81
CA ASN A 92 0.16 48.45 -7.55
C ASN A 92 -0.95 48.77 -6.52
N TYR A 93 -1.52 47.75 -5.87
CA TYR A 93 -2.20 47.84 -4.55
C TYR A 93 -3.69 48.20 -4.46
N THR A 94 -4.61 47.52 -5.14
CA THR A 94 -5.96 47.42 -4.53
C THR A 94 -6.60 46.06 -4.73
N TYR A 95 -6.96 45.67 -5.96
CA TYR A 95 -7.74 44.46 -6.22
C TYR A 95 -8.00 44.29 -7.73
N ILE A 96 -7.94 43.05 -8.26
CA ILE A 96 -8.44 42.71 -9.60
C ILE A 96 -9.51 41.62 -9.48
N ASP A 97 -10.69 41.81 -10.09
CA ASP A 97 -11.72 40.78 -10.24
C ASP A 97 -12.07 40.54 -11.70
N SER A 98 -11.94 39.28 -12.13
CA SER A 98 -12.22 38.87 -13.51
C SER A 98 -13.72 38.72 -13.82
N GLY A 99 -14.60 38.76 -12.82
CA GLY A 99 -16.05 38.63 -12.95
C GLY A 99 -16.50 37.19 -13.22
N THR A 100 -17.79 36.88 -13.04
CA THR A 100 -18.32 35.49 -13.08
C THR A 100 -18.45 34.87 -14.48
N SER A 101 -18.41 35.70 -15.53
CA SER A 101 -18.74 35.28 -16.90
C SER A 101 -17.89 35.95 -17.98
N GLY A 102 -17.00 36.86 -17.58
CA GLY A 102 -15.94 37.46 -18.38
C GLY A 102 -14.58 36.80 -18.11
N GLY A 103 -13.50 37.41 -18.59
CA GLY A 103 -12.17 36.91 -18.28
C GLY A 103 -11.03 37.86 -18.58
N ILE A 104 -9.85 37.56 -18.04
CA ILE A 104 -8.62 38.28 -18.36
C ILE A 104 -7.84 37.40 -19.33
N THR A 105 -7.54 37.92 -20.52
CA THR A 105 -6.65 37.26 -21.48
C THR A 105 -5.38 38.08 -21.58
N THR A 106 -4.25 37.44 -21.32
CA THR A 106 -2.95 38.07 -21.48
C THR A 106 -2.32 37.47 -22.73
N ASN A 107 -2.30 38.20 -23.85
CA ASN A 107 -1.57 37.84 -25.07
C ASN A 107 -0.26 38.61 -25.04
N LEU A 108 0.64 38.19 -24.14
CA LEU A 108 1.82 38.96 -23.79
C LEU A 108 3.04 38.46 -24.57
N SER A 109 3.66 39.38 -25.30
CA SER A 109 5.10 39.31 -25.59
C SER A 109 5.98 39.82 -24.43
N SER A 110 5.40 40.21 -23.28
CA SER A 110 6.10 40.81 -22.11
C SER A 110 5.44 40.43 -20.76
N ALA A 111 5.73 41.11 -19.63
CA ALA A 111 5.42 40.64 -18.27
C ALA A 111 4.17 41.31 -17.64
N PHE A 112 3.25 40.52 -17.08
CA PHE A 112 2.18 41.00 -16.19
C PHE A 112 2.64 40.85 -14.74
N ARG A 113 2.56 41.92 -13.95
CA ARG A 113 2.92 41.89 -12.52
C ARG A 113 1.76 42.42 -11.68
N ASN A 114 1.24 41.59 -10.80
CA ASN A 114 0.19 41.98 -9.87
C ASN A 114 0.75 42.05 -8.44
N LYS A 115 0.63 43.20 -7.78
CA LYS A 115 1.12 43.46 -6.41
C LYS A 115 0.00 43.78 -5.42
N GLY A 116 -1.25 43.45 -5.76
CA GLY A 116 -2.41 43.53 -4.88
C GLY A 116 -3.25 42.27 -5.02
N ASP A 117 -4.33 42.10 -4.28
CA ASP A 117 -5.11 40.87 -4.38
C ASP A 117 -5.69 40.62 -5.79
N TYR A 118 -5.77 39.35 -6.18
CA TYR A 118 -6.36 38.91 -7.44
C TYR A 118 -7.44 37.86 -7.23
N TYR A 119 -8.64 38.10 -7.75
CA TYR A 119 -9.78 37.20 -7.65
C TYR A 119 -10.24 36.80 -9.06
N ASN A 120 -10.05 35.52 -9.41
CA ASN A 120 -10.57 34.96 -10.65
C ASN A 120 -11.91 34.26 -10.41
N ASN A 121 -13.02 34.89 -10.82
CA ASN A 121 -14.36 34.28 -10.72
C ASN A 121 -14.86 33.70 -12.05
N GLY A 122 -14.19 34.00 -13.16
CA GLY A 122 -14.59 33.65 -14.52
C GLY A 122 -13.52 32.86 -15.25
N TYR A 123 -12.88 33.49 -16.23
CA TYR A 123 -11.77 32.89 -16.98
C TYR A 123 -10.49 33.72 -16.89
N LEU A 124 -9.35 33.07 -16.65
CA LEU A 124 -8.02 33.67 -16.83
C LEU A 124 -7.25 32.88 -17.88
N PHE A 125 -6.96 33.49 -19.02
CA PHE A 125 -6.16 32.88 -20.09
C PHE A 125 -4.77 33.51 -20.10
N VAL A 126 -3.74 32.73 -19.78
CA VAL A 126 -2.34 33.13 -19.81
C VAL A 126 -1.70 32.60 -21.09
N GLU A 127 -1.91 33.30 -22.22
CA GLU A 127 -1.38 32.96 -23.54
C GLU A 127 -0.08 33.73 -23.81
N THR A 128 1.08 33.24 -23.34
CA THR A 128 2.28 34.09 -23.33
C THR A 128 3.55 33.41 -23.81
N THR A 129 4.45 34.23 -24.37
CA THR A 129 5.90 34.01 -24.33
C THR A 129 6.55 34.68 -23.10
N GLY A 130 5.85 35.62 -22.43
CA GLY A 130 6.24 36.26 -21.16
C GLY A 130 5.69 35.61 -19.87
N GLU A 131 5.82 36.29 -18.73
CA GLU A 131 5.44 35.79 -17.39
C GLU A 131 4.24 36.56 -16.80
N PHE A 132 3.23 35.82 -16.32
CA PHE A 132 2.22 36.32 -15.37
C PHE A 132 2.77 36.12 -13.96
N LYS A 133 3.15 37.21 -13.29
CA LYS A 133 3.67 37.20 -11.94
C LYS A 133 2.65 37.78 -10.97
N ASN A 134 2.25 36.98 -9.98
CA ASN A 134 1.46 37.42 -8.85
C ASN A 134 2.36 37.58 -7.62
N GLU A 135 2.28 38.74 -6.96
CA GLU A 135 3.09 39.14 -5.80
C GLU A 135 2.22 39.43 -4.54
N ASP A 136 0.94 39.02 -4.54
CA ASP A 136 0.02 39.16 -3.39
C ASP A 136 -0.95 37.97 -3.28
N VAL A 137 -2.09 38.07 -2.57
CA VAL A 137 -3.11 37.01 -2.50
C VAL A 137 -3.73 36.73 -3.87
N PHE A 138 -3.89 35.44 -4.20
CA PHE A 138 -4.58 35.01 -5.42
C PHE A 138 -5.67 34.00 -5.08
N THR A 139 -6.92 34.31 -5.43
CA THR A 139 -8.06 33.42 -5.24
C THR A 139 -8.69 33.05 -6.58
N ASN A 140 -8.71 31.77 -6.92
CA ASN A 140 -9.35 31.23 -8.11
C ASN A 140 -10.66 30.51 -7.76
N SER A 141 -11.80 31.06 -8.14
CA SER A 141 -13.09 30.34 -8.14
C SER A 141 -13.53 29.93 -9.56
N GLY A 142 -12.85 30.41 -10.60
CA GLY A 142 -13.13 30.16 -12.01
C GLY A 142 -12.14 29.22 -12.71
N ILE A 143 -12.01 29.36 -14.02
CA ILE A 143 -11.09 28.56 -14.85
C ILE A 143 -9.85 29.39 -15.17
N ILE A 144 -8.66 28.84 -14.91
CA ILE A 144 -7.39 29.39 -15.40
C ILE A 144 -6.88 28.45 -16.49
N VAL A 145 -6.54 28.99 -17.65
CA VAL A 145 -5.86 28.28 -18.72
C VAL A 145 -4.46 28.87 -18.87
N ILE A 146 -3.44 28.10 -18.53
CA ILE A 146 -2.04 28.56 -18.61
C ILE A 146 -1.40 27.94 -19.85
N ASN A 147 -0.95 28.80 -20.77
CA ASN A 147 -0.18 28.44 -21.97
C ASN A 147 1.28 28.93 -21.90
N GLY A 148 1.62 29.87 -21.01
CA GLY A 148 2.98 30.37 -20.78
C GLY A 148 3.44 30.20 -19.32
N ILE A 149 4.19 31.17 -18.77
CA ILE A 149 4.71 31.11 -17.38
C ILE A 149 3.76 31.83 -16.43
N PHE A 150 3.32 31.14 -15.39
CA PHE A 150 2.64 31.73 -14.23
C PHE A 150 3.53 31.55 -13.00
N SER A 151 3.86 32.65 -12.33
CA SER A 151 4.65 32.64 -11.10
C SER A 151 3.85 33.28 -9.96
N ASN A 152 3.58 32.50 -8.92
CA ASN A 152 3.05 33.00 -7.65
C ASN A 152 4.21 33.21 -6.66
N GLN A 153 4.56 34.46 -6.40
CA GLN A 153 5.67 34.86 -5.54
C GLN A 153 5.29 36.08 -4.70
N PRO A 154 4.40 35.93 -3.71
CA PRO A 154 4.01 37.04 -2.88
C PRO A 154 5.16 37.62 -2.06
N ALA A 155 5.14 38.93 -1.85
CA ALA A 155 6.13 39.61 -1.02
C ALA A 155 6.00 39.22 0.46
N ASP A 156 4.76 39.00 0.92
CA ASP A 156 4.44 38.42 2.23
C ASP A 156 4.24 36.90 2.08
N PRO A 157 5.05 36.05 2.74
CA PRO A 157 4.91 34.59 2.64
C PRO A 157 3.61 34.05 3.25
N THR A 158 2.87 34.85 4.03
CA THR A 158 1.56 34.47 4.57
C THR A 158 0.44 34.56 3.55
N ASN A 159 0.67 35.27 2.43
CA ASN A 159 -0.29 35.35 1.34
C ASN A 159 -0.41 34.00 0.62
N ILE A 160 -1.65 33.65 0.30
CA ILE A 160 -2.01 32.35 -0.25
C ILE A 160 -2.38 32.47 -1.73
N PHE A 161 -2.01 31.43 -2.50
CA PHE A 161 -2.70 31.10 -3.73
C PHE A 161 -3.76 30.06 -3.40
N GLN A 162 -4.99 30.29 -3.82
CA GLN A 162 -6.14 29.51 -3.41
C GLN A 162 -6.97 29.11 -4.63
N ASN A 163 -7.34 27.83 -4.74
CA ASN A 163 -8.26 27.31 -5.74
C ASN A 163 -9.54 26.84 -5.02
N GLU A 164 -10.63 27.60 -5.19
CA GLU A 164 -11.84 27.70 -4.38
C GLU A 164 -13.11 27.36 -5.18
N SER A 165 -13.35 26.12 -5.63
CA SER A 165 -14.71 25.58 -5.91
C SER A 165 -14.70 24.29 -6.73
N ASN A 166 -15.85 23.61 -6.72
CA ASN A 166 -16.20 22.46 -7.57
C ASN A 166 -16.18 22.74 -9.09
N THR A 167 -16.11 24.01 -9.50
CA THR A 167 -15.97 24.41 -10.92
C THR A 167 -14.62 25.05 -11.21
N SER A 168 -13.82 25.30 -10.16
CA SER A 168 -12.52 25.92 -10.31
C SER A 168 -11.55 24.92 -10.90
N ALA A 169 -10.91 25.32 -11.99
CA ALA A 169 -10.00 24.46 -12.70
C ALA A 169 -8.81 25.28 -13.16
N ILE A 170 -7.62 24.89 -12.73
CA ILE A 170 -6.39 25.40 -13.30
C ILE A 170 -5.92 24.33 -14.26
N VAL A 171 -6.15 24.61 -15.54
CA VAL A 171 -5.86 23.71 -16.64
C VAL A 171 -4.82 24.34 -17.55
N TYR A 172 -4.22 23.50 -18.36
CA TYR A 172 -3.24 23.91 -19.34
C TYR A 172 -3.88 23.92 -20.76
N GLY A 173 -3.38 24.81 -21.63
CA GLY A 173 -3.79 24.85 -23.04
C GLY A 173 -2.94 23.94 -23.95
N ASN A 174 -2.33 24.44 -25.03
CA ASN A 174 -1.56 23.62 -25.99
C ASN A 174 -0.04 23.91 -26.01
N ASN A 175 0.49 24.94 -25.31
CA ASN A 175 1.87 25.47 -25.51
C ASN A 175 2.93 25.45 -24.36
N ASN A 176 3.12 24.35 -23.63
CA ASN A 176 4.12 24.11 -22.58
C ASN A 176 4.13 25.09 -21.38
N GLY A 177 3.01 25.24 -20.69
CA GLY A 177 2.87 26.18 -19.56
C GLY A 177 3.61 25.71 -18.30
N ILE A 178 4.15 26.67 -17.55
CA ILE A 178 4.92 26.46 -16.32
C ILE A 178 4.22 27.18 -15.17
N PHE A 179 4.06 26.50 -14.03
CA PHE A 179 3.60 27.12 -12.79
C PHE A 179 4.71 27.05 -11.74
N ASN A 180 5.26 28.22 -11.43
CA ASN A 180 6.19 28.39 -10.33
C ASN A 180 5.41 28.90 -9.12
N ASN A 181 5.53 28.23 -7.99
CA ASN A 181 4.91 28.71 -6.76
C ASN A 181 5.94 28.74 -5.64
N TYR A 182 6.00 29.91 -4.99
CA TYR A 182 6.96 30.28 -3.95
C TYR A 182 6.28 30.62 -2.61
N ALA A 183 4.99 30.28 -2.44
CA ALA A 183 4.22 30.52 -1.21
C ALA A 183 3.20 29.40 -0.94
N THR A 184 2.28 29.57 -0.01
CA THR A 184 1.27 28.54 0.27
C THR A 184 0.29 28.42 -0.90
N PHE A 185 0.12 27.21 -1.44
CA PHE A 185 -0.90 26.89 -2.44
C PHE A 185 -1.95 25.95 -1.82
N LEU A 186 -3.20 26.39 -1.75
CA LEU A 186 -4.34 25.56 -1.35
C LEU A 186 -5.16 25.16 -2.57
N ASN A 187 -5.25 23.85 -2.84
CA ASN A 187 -6.18 23.28 -3.81
C ASN A 187 -7.33 22.59 -3.06
N LYS A 188 -8.51 23.24 -2.99
CA LYS A 188 -9.64 22.73 -2.20
C LYS A 188 -10.36 21.56 -2.86
N GLU A 189 -11.12 20.81 -2.06
CA GLU A 189 -12.00 19.74 -2.51
C GLU A 189 -12.79 20.10 -3.77
N ASN A 190 -12.95 19.12 -4.66
CA ASN A 190 -13.60 19.24 -5.98
C ASN A 190 -12.95 20.21 -6.97
N SER A 191 -11.85 20.87 -6.62
CA SER A 191 -11.08 21.69 -7.54
C SER A 191 -10.09 20.83 -8.32
N ILE A 192 -9.83 21.19 -9.59
CA ILE A 192 -8.88 20.47 -10.45
C ILE A 192 -7.67 21.34 -10.74
N PHE A 193 -6.48 20.79 -10.51
CA PHE A 193 -5.23 21.34 -10.96
C PHE A 193 -4.55 20.31 -11.88
N ASP A 194 -4.43 20.59 -13.18
CA ASP A 194 -3.81 19.67 -14.15
C ASP A 194 -2.68 20.39 -14.90
N PHE A 195 -1.44 20.06 -14.54
CA PHE A 195 -0.26 20.81 -14.96
C PHE A 195 0.82 20.01 -15.67
N MET A 196 1.59 20.76 -16.44
CA MET A 196 2.71 20.26 -17.20
C MET A 196 4.03 20.30 -16.41
N ILE A 197 4.43 21.47 -15.91
CA ILE A 197 5.65 21.63 -15.11
C ILE A 197 5.30 22.41 -13.84
N LEU A 198 5.47 21.77 -12.69
CA LEU A 198 5.41 22.38 -11.37
C LEU A 198 6.83 22.56 -10.84
N ASN A 199 7.20 23.81 -10.54
CA ASN A 199 8.38 24.11 -9.72
C ASN A 199 7.90 24.62 -8.36
N TYR A 200 7.99 23.76 -7.36
CA TYR A 200 7.60 24.08 -5.99
C TYR A 200 8.86 24.34 -5.17
N THR A 201 9.09 25.54 -4.66
CA THR A 201 10.35 25.86 -3.97
C THR A 201 10.08 26.64 -2.70
N ASN A 202 10.54 26.14 -1.54
CA ASN A 202 10.35 26.78 -0.23
C ASN A 202 8.88 27.18 0.05
N SER A 203 7.95 26.28 -0.31
CA SER A 203 6.51 26.55 -0.36
C SER A 203 5.72 25.43 0.32
N VAL A 204 4.41 25.62 0.56
CA VAL A 204 3.52 24.60 1.17
C VAL A 204 2.25 24.34 0.32
N LEU A 205 2.14 23.16 -0.28
CA LEU A 205 0.98 22.75 -1.09
C LEU A 205 0.05 21.92 -0.20
N LEU A 206 -1.16 22.41 0.00
CA LEU A 206 -2.23 21.69 0.69
C LEU A 206 -3.28 21.28 -0.34
N ASN A 207 -3.39 19.98 -0.60
CA ASN A 207 -4.28 19.45 -1.62
C ASN A 207 -5.41 18.59 -1.02
N SER A 208 -6.63 19.14 -0.99
CA SER A 208 -7.87 18.39 -0.73
C SER A 208 -8.68 18.12 -2.01
N GLY A 209 -8.30 18.73 -3.14
CA GLY A 209 -8.87 18.49 -4.46
C GLY A 209 -8.14 17.44 -5.30
N THR A 210 -8.31 17.50 -6.62
CA THR A 210 -7.56 16.69 -7.58
C THR A 210 -6.38 17.48 -8.13
N PHE A 211 -5.17 16.96 -7.97
CA PHE A 211 -3.93 17.54 -8.47
C PHE A 211 -3.23 16.55 -9.39
N LYS A 212 -3.04 16.88 -10.67
CA LYS A 212 -2.49 16.00 -11.68
C LYS A 212 -1.25 16.58 -12.32
N ILE A 213 -0.24 15.73 -12.52
CA ILE A 213 1.03 16.04 -13.17
C ILE A 213 1.22 15.15 -14.39
N LYS A 214 1.34 15.76 -15.59
CA LYS A 214 1.47 15.04 -16.87
C LYS A 214 2.80 15.20 -17.61
N ARG A 215 3.75 15.95 -17.04
CA ARG A 215 5.16 15.99 -17.44
C ARG A 215 6.06 16.21 -16.23
N ASN A 216 7.37 16.19 -16.48
CA ASN A 216 8.36 16.23 -15.42
C ASN A 216 8.22 17.48 -14.56
N SER A 217 8.23 17.27 -13.25
CA SER A 217 8.00 18.31 -12.23
C SER A 217 8.87 18.05 -11.01
N THR A 218 9.21 19.10 -10.29
CA THR A 218 10.10 19.01 -9.13
C THR A 218 9.47 19.69 -7.92
N ASN A 219 9.45 18.96 -6.81
CA ASN A 219 9.13 19.49 -5.50
C ASN A 219 10.39 19.74 -4.68
N SER A 220 10.60 20.98 -4.29
CA SER A 220 11.62 21.45 -3.34
C SER A 220 10.96 22.21 -2.17
N GLY A 221 9.69 21.92 -1.87
CA GLY A 221 8.94 22.42 -0.71
C GLY A 221 8.11 21.31 -0.05
N ASP A 222 7.11 21.69 0.74
CA ASP A 222 6.27 20.74 1.47
C ASP A 222 4.96 20.52 0.72
N ILE A 223 4.65 19.26 0.41
CA ILE A 223 3.37 18.87 -0.20
C ILE A 223 2.64 17.98 0.78
N THR A 224 1.40 18.33 1.11
CA THR A 224 0.49 17.50 1.88
C THR A 224 -0.82 17.32 1.12
N THR A 225 -1.18 16.07 0.81
CA THR A 225 -2.53 15.72 0.36
C THR A 225 -3.40 15.39 1.57
N THR A 226 -4.69 15.69 1.50
CA THR A 226 -5.68 15.38 2.55
C THR A 226 -6.89 14.73 1.92
N SER A 227 -7.34 13.59 2.45
CA SER A 227 -8.56 12.92 1.98
C SER A 227 -9.76 13.88 1.92
N PRO A 228 -10.57 13.88 0.85
CA PRO A 228 -10.58 12.93 -0.29
C PRO A 228 -9.62 13.28 -1.44
N GLY A 229 -8.71 14.24 -1.23
CA GLY A 229 -7.81 14.75 -2.26
C GLY A 229 -6.92 13.69 -2.90
N VAL A 230 -6.70 13.85 -4.21
CA VAL A 230 -5.91 12.94 -5.05
C VAL A 230 -4.76 13.70 -5.67
N PHE A 231 -3.55 13.15 -5.57
CA PHE A 231 -2.39 13.56 -6.35
C PHE A 231 -2.07 12.48 -7.36
N GLU A 232 -2.12 12.79 -8.66
CA GLU A 232 -1.98 11.81 -9.74
C GLU A 232 -0.79 12.18 -10.65
N ILE A 233 0.13 11.25 -10.85
CA ILE A 233 1.24 11.38 -11.81
C ILE A 233 0.93 10.48 -13.00
N TYR A 234 0.88 11.05 -14.19
CA TYR A 234 0.43 10.31 -15.38
C TYR A 234 1.14 10.75 -16.66
N ASN A 235 0.82 10.09 -17.77
CA ASN A 235 1.30 10.45 -19.11
C ASN A 235 2.85 10.47 -19.21
N ASN A 236 3.49 9.46 -18.63
CA ASN A 236 4.95 9.27 -18.61
C ASN A 236 5.71 10.40 -17.88
N ALA A 237 5.04 11.09 -16.96
CA ALA A 237 5.67 12.13 -16.17
C ALA A 237 6.61 11.56 -15.10
N VAL A 238 7.67 12.30 -14.80
CA VAL A 238 8.54 12.07 -13.64
C VAL A 238 8.31 13.17 -12.61
N PHE A 239 7.96 12.81 -11.39
CA PHE A 239 7.85 13.74 -10.28
C PHE A 239 9.01 13.55 -9.31
N ASP A 240 9.90 14.53 -9.25
CA ASP A 240 11.07 14.52 -8.37
C ASP A 240 10.74 15.22 -7.03
N ASN A 241 10.59 14.45 -5.96
CA ASN A 241 10.45 14.94 -4.60
C ASN A 241 11.80 15.12 -3.92
N ASN A 242 12.26 16.37 -3.78
CA ASN A 242 13.51 16.75 -3.11
C ASN A 242 13.30 17.27 -1.68
N ALA A 243 12.05 17.36 -1.21
CA ALA A 243 11.69 17.90 0.10
C ALA A 243 10.62 17.02 0.77
N ILE A 244 9.58 17.56 1.41
CA ILE A 244 8.59 16.76 2.14
C ILE A 244 7.37 16.49 1.25
N PHE A 245 6.96 15.22 1.18
CA PHE A 245 5.70 14.79 0.61
C PHE A 245 4.94 13.93 1.62
N THR A 246 3.76 14.34 2.02
CA THR A 246 2.89 13.59 2.94
C THR A 246 1.54 13.29 2.29
N THR A 247 1.15 12.02 2.26
CA THR A 247 -0.15 11.58 1.74
C THR A 247 -1.13 11.28 2.87
N ASN A 248 -1.86 12.30 3.34
CA ASN A 248 -3.10 12.07 4.14
C ASN A 248 -4.33 11.94 3.22
N GLY A 249 -4.16 12.11 1.91
CA GLY A 249 -5.09 11.74 0.84
C GLY A 249 -4.45 10.70 -0.09
N GLN A 250 -4.96 10.54 -1.31
CA GLN A 250 -4.46 9.54 -2.25
C GLN A 250 -3.27 10.06 -3.07
N LEU A 251 -2.27 9.20 -3.30
CA LEU A 251 -1.27 9.34 -4.37
C LEU A 251 -1.43 8.21 -5.37
N ILE A 252 -1.51 8.54 -6.66
CA ILE A 252 -1.63 7.56 -7.74
C ILE A 252 -0.50 7.80 -8.74
N ILE A 253 0.33 6.79 -8.96
CA ILE A 253 1.35 6.80 -10.02
C ILE A 253 0.87 5.89 -11.14
N GLN A 254 0.48 6.47 -12.27
CA GLN A 254 -0.02 5.73 -13.43
C GLN A 254 1.11 4.96 -14.14
N PRO A 255 0.77 3.96 -14.99
CA PRO A 255 1.76 3.24 -15.78
C PRO A 255 2.70 4.16 -16.53
N ASN A 256 3.96 3.75 -16.65
CA ASN A 256 5.08 4.48 -17.28
C ASN A 256 5.43 5.84 -16.64
N SER A 257 4.75 6.25 -15.58
CA SER A 257 5.06 7.47 -14.83
C SER A 257 5.88 7.12 -13.59
N SER A 258 6.63 8.09 -13.08
CA SER A 258 7.60 7.87 -12.02
C SER A 258 7.46 8.88 -10.88
N PHE A 259 7.52 8.40 -9.65
CA PHE A 259 7.74 9.20 -8.45
C PHE A 259 9.15 8.92 -7.94
N VAL A 260 10.01 9.94 -7.95
CA VAL A 260 11.40 9.85 -7.49
C VAL A 260 11.50 10.59 -6.17
N ASN A 261 11.86 9.90 -5.10
CA ASN A 261 11.99 10.47 -3.76
C ASN A 261 13.46 10.58 -3.34
N ILE A 262 13.94 11.81 -3.24
CA ILE A 262 15.25 12.17 -2.66
C ILE A 262 15.05 12.84 -1.29
N GLY A 263 13.87 13.41 -1.02
CA GLY A 263 13.46 13.97 0.27
C GLY A 263 12.68 13.00 1.18
N ASN A 264 11.83 13.53 2.05
CA ASN A 264 11.01 12.72 2.95
C ASN A 264 9.65 12.42 2.33
N PHE A 265 9.27 11.14 2.32
CA PHE A 265 7.97 10.68 1.85
C PHE A 265 7.23 9.95 2.96
N THR A 266 6.03 10.40 3.31
CA THR A 266 5.21 9.79 4.36
C THR A 266 3.85 9.40 3.80
N ILE A 267 3.49 8.11 3.94
CA ILE A 267 2.23 7.55 3.49
C ILE A 267 1.30 7.31 4.69
N ASN A 268 0.33 8.22 4.88
CA ASN A 268 -0.63 8.20 5.99
C ASN A 268 -2.07 7.83 5.57
N TYR A 269 -2.28 7.55 4.28
CA TYR A 269 -3.58 7.12 3.76
C TYR A 269 -3.41 6.04 2.69
N SER A 270 -3.33 6.42 1.42
CA SER A 270 -3.24 5.44 0.33
C SER A 270 -2.32 5.93 -0.78
N THR A 271 -1.37 5.08 -1.16
CA THR A 271 -0.54 5.26 -2.35
C THR A 271 -0.68 4.05 -3.24
N THR A 272 -1.13 4.26 -4.48
CA THR A 272 -1.22 3.22 -5.52
C THR A 272 -0.14 3.45 -6.56
N ASN A 273 0.80 2.51 -6.66
CA ASN A 273 1.87 2.53 -7.64
C ASN A 273 1.59 1.53 -8.78
N LEU A 274 1.20 2.06 -9.94
CA LEU A 274 1.09 1.31 -11.20
C LEU A 274 2.29 1.56 -12.13
N GLY A 275 3.14 2.53 -11.79
CA GLY A 275 4.32 2.95 -12.56
C GLY A 275 5.62 2.60 -11.83
N LEU A 276 6.44 3.61 -11.56
CA LEU A 276 7.72 3.46 -10.84
C LEU A 276 7.74 4.36 -9.60
N ILE A 277 8.08 3.79 -8.44
CA ILE A 277 8.59 4.52 -7.29
C ILE A 277 10.10 4.27 -7.20
N ASN A 278 10.88 5.35 -7.17
CA ASN A 278 12.31 5.30 -6.89
C ASN A 278 12.60 6.06 -5.59
N ASN A 279 12.79 5.34 -4.49
CA ASN A 279 13.22 5.92 -3.22
C ASN A 279 14.76 6.04 -3.21
N GLY A 280 15.26 7.12 -3.81
CA GLY A 280 16.66 7.31 -4.22
C GLY A 280 17.60 7.90 -3.17
N GLY A 281 17.11 8.54 -2.11
CA GLY A 281 18.01 9.18 -1.13
C GLY A 281 17.44 9.64 0.21
N GLY A 282 16.12 9.76 0.35
CA GLY A 282 15.53 10.22 1.60
C GLY A 282 14.75 9.14 2.36
N THR A 283 14.00 9.55 3.38
CA THR A 283 13.29 8.59 4.24
C THR A 283 11.87 8.39 3.74
N THR A 284 11.47 7.13 3.53
CA THR A 284 10.07 6.76 3.28
C THR A 284 9.48 6.09 4.52
N VAL A 285 8.35 6.60 5.00
CA VAL A 285 7.59 6.03 6.13
C VAL A 285 6.18 5.69 5.67
N ILE A 286 5.73 4.47 5.95
CA ILE A 286 4.39 3.99 5.62
C ILE A 286 3.65 3.69 6.92
N THR A 287 2.54 4.38 7.15
CA THR A 287 1.70 4.22 8.34
C THR A 287 0.31 3.68 8.01
N ASP A 288 -0.08 3.72 6.73
CA ASP A 288 -1.33 3.16 6.22
C ASP A 288 -1.04 2.33 4.94
N LEU A 289 -1.66 2.57 3.80
CA LEU A 289 -1.62 1.64 2.65
C LEU A 289 -0.66 2.05 1.53
N LEU A 290 0.22 1.13 1.14
CA LEU A 290 0.95 1.14 -0.14
C LEU A 290 0.56 -0.08 -0.99
N GLU A 291 -0.07 0.17 -2.14
CA GLU A 291 -0.34 -0.84 -3.16
C GLU A 291 0.69 -0.72 -4.28
N ASN A 292 1.58 -1.71 -4.40
CA ASN A 292 2.61 -1.75 -5.42
C ASN A 292 2.29 -2.82 -6.46
N THR A 293 1.79 -2.40 -7.63
CA THR A 293 1.62 -3.27 -8.81
C THR A 293 2.68 -2.98 -9.87
N GLY A 294 3.30 -1.80 -9.84
CA GLY A 294 4.40 -1.38 -10.69
C GLY A 294 5.76 -1.81 -10.14
N SER A 295 6.77 -0.95 -10.29
CA SER A 295 8.11 -1.16 -9.76
C SER A 295 8.38 -0.23 -8.58
N PHE A 296 8.94 -0.76 -7.49
CA PHE A 296 9.43 0.00 -6.34
C PHE A 296 10.92 -0.28 -6.16
N TYR A 297 11.76 0.74 -6.33
CA TYR A 297 13.21 0.65 -6.12
C TYR A 297 13.57 1.40 -4.85
N ASN A 298 14.14 0.68 -3.88
CA ASN A 298 14.53 1.24 -2.61
C ASN A 298 16.06 1.35 -2.51
N TYR A 299 16.57 2.58 -2.58
CA TYR A 299 17.99 2.90 -2.37
C TYR A 299 18.25 3.55 -1.00
N ALA A 300 17.19 3.89 -0.25
CA ALA A 300 17.30 4.63 1.01
C ALA A 300 16.48 3.98 2.15
N ASN A 301 16.28 4.69 3.25
CA ASN A 301 15.56 4.17 4.41
C ASN A 301 14.07 4.03 4.09
N LEU A 302 13.55 2.82 4.22
CA LEU A 302 12.13 2.52 4.16
C LEU A 302 11.67 1.89 5.47
N THR A 303 10.68 2.49 6.10
CA THR A 303 10.05 1.95 7.30
C THR A 303 8.56 1.79 7.08
N ASN A 304 8.07 0.56 7.10
CA ASN A 304 6.65 0.30 7.30
C ASN A 304 6.36 0.37 8.80
N SER A 305 5.95 1.53 9.31
CA SER A 305 5.84 1.82 10.74
C SER A 305 4.70 1.06 11.41
N ASN A 306 3.54 1.01 10.76
CA ASN A 306 2.34 0.31 11.19
C ASN A 306 1.35 0.10 10.04
N GLY A 307 1.77 0.37 8.80
CA GLY A 307 0.92 0.30 7.62
C GLY A 307 0.87 -1.09 6.99
N THR A 308 0.21 -1.17 5.85
CA THR A 308 0.12 -2.35 4.99
C THR A 308 0.77 -2.07 3.64
N ILE A 309 1.73 -2.89 3.26
CA ILE A 309 2.32 -2.92 1.92
C ILE A 309 1.78 -4.17 1.20
N LEU A 310 1.10 -3.96 0.08
CA LEU A 310 0.65 -5.01 -0.81
C LEU A 310 1.50 -4.95 -2.08
N ASN A 311 2.43 -5.89 -2.25
CA ASN A 311 3.23 -6.00 -3.46
C ASN A 311 2.69 -7.11 -4.37
N THR A 312 2.22 -6.74 -5.55
CA THR A 312 1.95 -7.66 -6.68
C THR A 312 2.85 -7.36 -7.88
N GLY A 313 3.66 -6.30 -7.82
CA GLY A 313 4.62 -5.89 -8.84
C GLY A 313 6.06 -6.29 -8.51
N ASN A 314 7.01 -5.43 -8.86
CA ASN A 314 8.43 -5.60 -8.52
C ASN A 314 8.80 -4.72 -7.33
N PHE A 315 9.46 -5.31 -6.34
CA PHE A 315 9.99 -4.59 -5.19
C PHE A 315 11.47 -4.94 -5.03
N ASN A 316 12.34 -3.98 -5.33
CA ASN A 316 13.79 -4.18 -5.34
C ASN A 316 14.44 -3.32 -4.27
N LYS A 317 15.19 -3.95 -3.37
CA LYS A 317 15.95 -3.29 -2.31
C LYS A 317 17.45 -3.32 -2.64
N TYR A 318 18.06 -2.15 -2.78
CA TYR A 318 19.47 -2.03 -3.15
C TYR A 318 20.39 -1.97 -1.93
N LEU A 319 21.69 -2.23 -2.13
CA LEU A 319 22.72 -2.24 -1.10
C LEU A 319 22.80 -0.88 -0.39
N GLY A 320 23.07 -0.90 0.92
CA GLY A 320 23.12 0.31 1.76
C GLY A 320 21.76 0.86 2.18
N SER A 321 20.67 0.41 1.57
CA SER A 321 19.31 0.74 2.02
C SER A 321 18.88 -0.11 3.22
N VAL A 322 17.98 0.42 4.05
CA VAL A 322 17.34 -0.32 5.15
C VAL A 322 15.86 -0.48 4.85
N PHE A 323 15.34 -1.70 5.02
CA PHE A 323 13.90 -1.95 5.05
C PHE A 323 13.52 -2.55 6.40
N THR A 324 12.78 -1.78 7.19
CA THR A 324 12.20 -2.23 8.46
C THR A 324 10.69 -2.37 8.31
N ASN A 325 10.16 -3.57 8.56
CA ASN A 325 8.74 -3.85 8.55
C ASN A 325 8.21 -4.03 9.98
N ASN A 326 7.48 -3.04 10.49
CA ASN A 326 6.74 -3.12 11.76
C ASN A 326 5.22 -3.33 11.54
N GLY A 327 4.73 -3.07 10.32
CA GLY A 327 3.34 -3.31 9.92
C GLY A 327 3.16 -4.65 9.18
N ILE A 328 2.31 -4.68 8.16
CA ILE A 328 2.05 -5.86 7.32
C ILE A 328 2.73 -5.67 5.96
N PHE A 329 3.57 -6.62 5.55
CA PHE A 329 4.12 -6.72 4.20
C PHE A 329 3.61 -8.01 3.56
N THR A 330 2.85 -7.88 2.47
CA THR A 330 2.31 -9.01 1.68
C THR A 330 2.95 -9.01 0.30
N ASN A 331 3.74 -10.04 0.00
CA ASN A 331 4.41 -10.19 -1.28
C ASN A 331 3.79 -11.28 -2.14
N ASN A 332 2.95 -10.89 -3.09
CA ASN A 332 2.42 -11.77 -4.14
C ASN A 332 3.09 -11.51 -5.51
N GLY A 333 4.01 -10.56 -5.57
CA GLY A 333 4.81 -10.23 -6.75
C GLY A 333 6.26 -10.72 -6.63
N HIS A 334 7.17 -9.99 -7.28
CA HIS A 334 8.60 -10.22 -7.16
C HIS A 334 9.19 -9.33 -6.06
N PHE A 335 9.91 -9.93 -5.12
CA PHE A 335 10.76 -9.22 -4.18
C PHE A 335 12.21 -9.61 -4.47
N SER A 336 13.11 -8.63 -4.56
CA SER A 336 14.54 -8.87 -4.63
C SER A 336 15.30 -7.89 -3.75
N ASP A 337 16.45 -8.34 -3.28
CA ASP A 337 17.43 -7.48 -2.65
C ASP A 337 18.86 -7.85 -3.04
N GLU A 338 19.80 -6.92 -2.86
CA GLU A 338 21.21 -7.16 -3.20
C GLU A 338 21.93 -8.01 -2.13
N ASP A 339 23.01 -8.69 -2.50
CA ASP A 339 23.80 -9.46 -1.54
C ASP A 339 24.42 -8.54 -0.46
N GLY A 340 24.49 -9.02 0.78
CA GLY A 340 24.93 -8.24 1.93
C GLY A 340 23.90 -7.23 2.46
N SER A 341 22.70 -7.15 1.88
CA SER A 341 21.61 -6.36 2.44
C SER A 341 21.07 -6.98 3.74
N THR A 342 20.47 -6.15 4.60
CA THR A 342 19.79 -6.60 5.82
C THR A 342 18.34 -6.13 5.82
N LEU A 343 17.44 -7.02 6.25
CA LEU A 343 16.02 -6.76 6.43
C LEU A 343 15.58 -7.13 7.84
N TYR A 344 14.73 -6.26 8.42
CA TYR A 344 14.17 -6.45 9.74
C TYR A 344 12.65 -6.56 9.66
N ASN A 345 12.11 -7.67 10.12
CA ASN A 345 10.67 -7.86 10.27
C ASN A 345 10.30 -7.92 11.75
N ASN A 346 9.69 -6.86 12.26
CA ASN A 346 9.07 -6.79 13.58
C ASN A 346 7.53 -6.93 13.52
N GLY A 347 6.95 -6.81 12.32
CA GLY A 347 5.52 -6.92 12.04
C GLY A 347 5.16 -8.27 11.42
N THR A 348 4.27 -8.27 10.44
CA THR A 348 3.90 -9.48 9.67
C THR A 348 4.51 -9.43 8.28
N TRP A 349 5.19 -10.49 7.89
CA TRP A 349 5.72 -10.72 6.56
C TRP A 349 5.07 -11.96 5.97
N LYS A 350 4.34 -11.81 4.87
CA LYS A 350 3.62 -12.90 4.22
C LYS A 350 3.69 -12.89 2.70
N GLY A 351 3.27 -13.99 2.08
CA GLY A 351 3.35 -14.19 0.64
C GLY A 351 4.46 -15.13 0.23
N SER A 352 4.79 -15.15 -1.05
CA SER A 352 5.83 -16.01 -1.64
C SER A 352 7.01 -15.17 -2.12
N ASN A 353 8.23 -15.70 -2.06
CA ASN A 353 9.37 -15.09 -2.74
C ASN A 353 10.36 -16.15 -3.25
N LEU A 354 11.10 -15.80 -4.31
CA LEU A 354 12.11 -16.66 -4.95
C LEU A 354 13.53 -16.08 -4.92
N SER A 355 13.73 -14.82 -4.54
CA SER A 355 15.05 -14.19 -4.54
C SER A 355 15.20 -13.23 -3.37
N HIS A 356 15.71 -13.70 -2.23
CA HIS A 356 16.02 -12.86 -1.07
C HIS A 356 17.50 -13.07 -0.70
N ASN A 357 18.37 -12.25 -1.27
CA ASN A 357 19.83 -12.37 -1.19
C ASN A 357 20.43 -11.71 0.07
N GLY A 358 19.70 -10.86 0.78
CA GLY A 358 20.11 -10.33 2.08
C GLY A 358 19.79 -11.24 3.26
N THR A 359 20.40 -10.93 4.40
CA THR A 359 20.07 -11.60 5.66
C THR A 359 18.73 -11.08 6.19
N PHE A 360 17.82 -12.01 6.49
CA PHE A 360 16.49 -11.71 7.02
C PHE A 360 16.44 -11.95 8.52
N PHE A 361 16.21 -10.90 9.29
CA PHE A 361 15.96 -10.95 10.73
C PHE A 361 14.46 -10.89 10.96
N ASN A 362 13.90 -11.97 11.51
CA ASN A 362 12.49 -12.02 11.89
C ASN A 362 12.39 -11.95 13.41
N ASP A 363 11.84 -10.85 13.91
CA ASP A 363 11.43 -10.63 15.30
C ASP A 363 9.89 -10.64 15.45
N GLY A 364 9.16 -10.57 14.33
CA GLY A 364 7.70 -10.63 14.23
C GLY A 364 7.18 -11.94 13.63
N ILE A 365 6.17 -11.86 12.76
CA ILE A 365 5.49 -13.00 12.14
C ILE A 365 6.01 -13.21 10.72
N LEU A 366 6.43 -14.44 10.40
CA LEU A 366 6.61 -14.94 9.03
C LEU A 366 5.50 -15.94 8.71
N SER A 367 4.74 -15.70 7.65
CA SER A 367 3.66 -16.57 7.17
C SER A 367 3.84 -16.77 5.66
N PRO A 368 4.55 -17.81 5.20
CA PRO A 368 4.70 -18.09 3.78
C PRO A 368 3.33 -18.21 3.08
N GLY A 369 3.31 -17.95 1.78
CA GLY A 369 2.13 -18.15 0.95
C GLY A 369 1.03 -17.07 1.10
N ASN A 370 -0.03 -17.28 0.32
CA ASN A 370 -1.31 -16.57 0.40
C ASN A 370 -2.37 -17.37 -0.41
N ALA A 371 -2.90 -18.50 0.04
CA ALA A 371 -2.84 -19.14 1.37
C ALA A 371 -1.55 -19.94 1.61
N VAL A 372 -1.37 -21.11 0.98
CA VAL A 372 -0.14 -21.91 1.13
C VAL A 372 0.93 -21.57 0.09
N GLY A 373 2.21 -21.66 0.47
CA GLY A 373 3.32 -21.50 -0.48
C GLY A 373 4.72 -21.54 0.11
N THR A 374 5.71 -21.39 -0.76
CA THR A 374 7.12 -21.35 -0.35
C THR A 374 7.63 -19.92 -0.23
N TYR A 375 8.30 -19.63 0.89
CA TYR A 375 9.16 -18.46 1.03
C TYR A 375 10.63 -18.90 0.94
N GLN A 376 11.31 -18.51 -0.14
CA GLN A 376 12.71 -18.82 -0.36
C GLN A 376 13.62 -17.64 0.02
N PHE A 377 14.60 -17.95 0.86
CA PHE A 377 15.76 -17.12 1.17
C PHE A 377 16.97 -17.63 0.39
N ASN A 378 17.77 -16.71 -0.14
CA ASN A 378 19.04 -17.03 -0.79
C ASN A 378 20.21 -16.94 0.21
N ASN A 379 20.02 -16.14 1.27
CA ASN A 379 20.97 -15.99 2.36
C ASN A 379 20.35 -16.40 3.70
N ASN A 380 20.99 -16.04 4.81
CA ASN A 380 20.60 -16.47 6.14
C ASN A 380 19.19 -15.99 6.51
N TYR A 381 18.39 -16.93 7.00
CA TYR A 381 17.15 -16.63 7.73
C TYR A 381 17.40 -16.78 9.22
N ILE A 382 17.20 -15.70 9.98
CA ILE A 382 17.39 -15.64 11.42
C ILE A 382 16.01 -15.46 12.08
N HIS A 383 15.52 -16.52 12.71
CA HIS A 383 14.29 -16.51 13.49
C HIS A 383 14.62 -16.19 14.95
N GLN A 384 14.21 -15.01 15.42
CA GLN A 384 14.55 -14.52 16.75
C GLN A 384 13.64 -15.10 17.83
N ASN A 385 14.00 -14.86 19.10
CA ASN A 385 13.31 -15.46 20.24
C ASN A 385 11.88 -14.90 20.48
N THR A 386 11.55 -13.72 19.94
CA THR A 386 10.19 -13.14 19.98
C THR A 386 9.36 -13.49 18.76
N ALA A 387 9.97 -14.12 17.76
CA ALA A 387 9.36 -14.29 16.46
C ALA A 387 8.34 -15.44 16.45
N THR A 388 7.46 -15.40 15.46
CA THR A 388 6.47 -16.44 15.16
C THR A 388 6.57 -16.86 13.70
N ALA A 389 6.62 -18.16 13.45
CA ALA A 389 6.46 -18.75 12.12
C ALA A 389 5.08 -19.41 12.06
N ILE A 390 4.26 -19.04 11.08
CA ILE A 390 2.96 -19.67 10.81
C ILE A 390 3.14 -20.54 9.57
N ILE A 391 2.74 -21.80 9.67
CA ILE A 391 2.79 -22.78 8.59
C ILE A 391 1.38 -23.33 8.39
N GLU A 392 0.77 -22.94 7.27
CA GLU A 392 -0.50 -23.47 6.81
C GLU A 392 -0.29 -24.79 6.05
N VAL A 393 -1.14 -25.78 6.31
CA VAL A 393 -1.12 -27.09 5.65
C VAL A 393 -2.52 -27.38 5.12
N GLU A 394 -2.63 -27.47 3.80
CA GLU A 394 -3.89 -27.76 3.10
C GLU A 394 -4.01 -29.22 2.70
N THR A 395 -2.91 -29.84 2.28
CA THR A 395 -2.83 -31.26 1.93
C THR A 395 -1.46 -31.83 2.28
N THR A 396 -1.26 -33.14 2.10
CA THR A 396 0.06 -33.79 2.24
C THR A 396 1.12 -33.27 1.27
N THR A 397 0.73 -32.58 0.20
CA THR A 397 1.66 -32.04 -0.82
C THR A 397 1.53 -30.54 -1.01
N ASN A 398 0.57 -29.88 -0.36
CA ASN A 398 0.33 -28.45 -0.48
C ASN A 398 0.30 -27.82 0.90
N TYR A 399 1.40 -27.17 1.28
CA TYR A 399 1.62 -26.59 2.59
C TYR A 399 2.75 -25.56 2.53
N ASP A 400 2.85 -24.74 3.57
CA ASP A 400 3.85 -23.70 3.69
C ASP A 400 5.26 -24.25 3.90
N GLN A 401 6.20 -23.62 3.22
CA GLN A 401 7.61 -23.97 3.33
C GLN A 401 8.50 -22.74 3.46
N VAL A 402 9.49 -22.82 4.34
CA VAL A 402 10.57 -21.85 4.42
C VAL A 402 11.85 -22.51 3.94
N THR A 403 12.44 -22.00 2.86
CA THR A 403 13.70 -22.54 2.33
C THR A 403 14.80 -21.50 2.41
N SER A 404 16.04 -21.92 2.66
CA SER A 404 17.22 -21.07 2.55
C SER A 404 18.33 -21.78 1.76
N SER A 405 18.91 -21.12 0.76
CA SER A 405 20.14 -21.62 0.14
C SER A 405 21.40 -21.39 0.99
N ASN A 406 21.26 -20.75 2.15
CA ASN A 406 22.31 -20.62 3.16
C ASN A 406 21.86 -21.28 4.48
N GLN A 407 22.01 -20.60 5.63
CA GLN A 407 21.62 -21.14 6.93
C GLN A 407 20.23 -20.69 7.37
N ILE A 408 19.55 -21.54 8.14
CA ILE A 408 18.43 -21.14 8.99
C ILE A 408 18.90 -21.19 10.45
N ILE A 409 18.77 -20.08 11.17
CA ILE A 409 19.18 -19.95 12.57
C ILE A 409 17.93 -19.69 13.41
N ILE A 410 17.59 -20.61 14.31
CA ILE A 410 16.38 -20.54 15.14
C ILE A 410 16.79 -20.28 16.60
N ASN A 411 16.71 -19.01 17.02
CA ASN A 411 17.11 -18.56 18.35
C ASN A 411 16.01 -18.73 19.43
N GLY A 412 14.97 -19.53 19.15
CA GLY A 412 13.79 -19.70 19.99
C GLY A 412 12.51 -19.35 19.25
N GLY A 413 11.60 -18.64 19.90
CA GLY A 413 10.35 -18.18 19.28
C GLY A 413 9.26 -19.26 19.23
N THR A 414 8.23 -18.97 18.43
CA THR A 414 7.02 -19.80 18.31
C THR A 414 6.84 -20.32 16.89
N LEU A 415 6.54 -21.61 16.76
CA LEU A 415 6.05 -22.22 15.52
C LEU A 415 4.56 -22.56 15.68
N ASN A 416 3.71 -22.03 14.82
CA ASN A 416 2.29 -22.36 14.73
C ASN A 416 2.04 -23.20 13.48
N ILE A 417 1.43 -24.38 13.66
CA ILE A 417 0.96 -25.21 12.56
C ILE A 417 -0.56 -25.07 12.46
N GLU A 418 -1.05 -24.78 11.26
CA GLU A 418 -2.48 -24.57 10.99
C GLU A 418 -2.96 -25.49 9.88
N PHE A 419 -3.96 -26.32 10.16
CA PHE A 419 -4.66 -27.09 9.13
C PHE A 419 -5.82 -26.27 8.59
N ILE A 420 -5.74 -25.92 7.32
CA ILE A 420 -6.73 -25.07 6.66
C ILE A 420 -7.70 -25.90 5.81
N ASN A 421 -8.81 -25.30 5.38
CA ASN A 421 -9.80 -25.91 4.48
C ASN A 421 -10.34 -27.28 4.96
N GLY A 422 -10.38 -27.50 6.27
CA GLY A 422 -10.88 -28.74 6.88
C GLY A 422 -9.93 -29.93 6.78
N PHE A 423 -8.67 -29.70 6.42
CA PHE A 423 -7.68 -30.77 6.29
C PHE A 423 -7.50 -31.55 7.61
N THR A 424 -7.47 -32.87 7.48
CA THR A 424 -7.28 -33.82 8.59
C THR A 424 -6.10 -34.72 8.20
N PRO A 425 -4.93 -34.60 8.86
CA PRO A 425 -3.78 -35.43 8.55
C PRO A 425 -4.02 -36.90 8.92
N ASN A 426 -3.40 -37.81 8.19
CA ASN A 426 -3.36 -39.23 8.51
C ASN A 426 -2.15 -39.58 9.36
N ALA A 427 -2.29 -40.63 10.16
CA ALA A 427 -1.16 -41.28 10.82
C ALA A 427 -0.08 -41.67 9.80
N GLY A 428 1.16 -41.23 10.03
CA GLY A 428 2.30 -41.45 9.14
C GLY A 428 2.57 -40.30 8.17
N ASP A 429 1.70 -39.29 8.08
CA ASP A 429 1.97 -38.10 7.29
C ASP A 429 3.17 -37.32 7.86
N SER A 430 3.94 -36.70 6.97
CA SER A 430 5.09 -35.87 7.32
C SER A 430 5.21 -34.65 6.42
N TYR A 431 5.54 -33.50 6.99
CA TYR A 431 5.65 -32.22 6.29
C TYR A 431 7.03 -31.61 6.54
N THR A 432 7.84 -31.48 5.50
CA THR A 432 9.13 -30.76 5.60
C THR A 432 8.89 -29.27 5.44
N ILE A 433 8.76 -28.57 6.57
CA ILE A 433 8.32 -27.18 6.66
C ILE A 433 9.48 -26.18 6.55
N MET A 434 10.71 -26.61 6.86
CA MET A 434 11.91 -25.80 6.65
C MET A 434 13.04 -26.61 6.05
N THR A 435 13.79 -26.01 5.13
CA THR A 435 14.98 -26.62 4.50
C THR A 435 16.10 -25.58 4.36
N ALA A 436 17.34 -25.93 4.72
CA ALA A 436 18.50 -25.07 4.56
C ALA A 436 19.68 -25.82 3.94
N THR A 437 20.33 -25.26 2.92
CA THR A 437 21.48 -25.92 2.26
C THR A 437 22.71 -25.99 3.18
N ASN A 438 23.01 -24.91 3.91
CA ASN A 438 24.20 -24.81 4.77
C ASN A 438 23.89 -25.09 6.26
N GLY A 439 22.72 -25.68 6.51
CA GLY A 439 22.34 -26.23 7.79
C GLY A 439 21.32 -25.40 8.58
N ILE A 440 20.67 -26.06 9.52
CA ILE A 440 19.74 -25.48 10.49
C ILE A 440 20.36 -25.59 11.87
N THR A 441 20.34 -24.48 12.62
CA THR A 441 20.82 -24.43 14.00
C THR A 441 19.75 -23.91 14.95
N GLY A 442 19.75 -24.40 16.19
CA GLY A 442 18.75 -24.06 17.21
C GLY A 442 17.40 -24.74 16.99
N THR A 443 16.40 -24.34 17.79
CA THR A 443 15.05 -24.92 17.81
C THR A 443 14.02 -23.88 18.25
N PHE A 444 12.75 -24.06 17.86
CA PHE A 444 11.65 -23.25 18.41
C PHE A 444 11.49 -23.50 19.91
N SER A 445 11.19 -22.44 20.68
CA SER A 445 10.93 -22.56 22.12
C SER A 445 9.51 -23.04 22.40
N THR A 446 8.55 -22.68 21.54
CA THR A 446 7.16 -23.10 21.61
C THR A 446 6.71 -23.63 20.25
N VAL A 447 6.01 -24.75 20.25
CA VAL A 447 5.37 -25.30 19.05
C VAL A 447 3.89 -25.52 19.37
N ASN A 448 3.03 -24.88 18.59
CA ASN A 448 1.59 -25.01 18.70
C ASN A 448 1.07 -25.84 17.53
N PHE A 449 0.40 -26.94 17.87
CA PHE A 449 -0.37 -27.75 16.92
C PHE A 449 -1.86 -27.46 17.10
N PRO A 450 -2.71 -27.70 16.09
CA PRO A 450 -4.14 -27.59 16.29
C PRO A 450 -4.58 -28.61 17.36
N ASN A 451 -5.36 -28.16 18.35
CA ASN A 451 -5.62 -28.91 19.59
C ASN A 451 -6.05 -30.38 19.41
N ALA A 452 -6.78 -30.70 18.34
CA ALA A 452 -7.22 -32.05 18.04
C ALA A 452 -6.07 -33.03 17.71
N TYR A 453 -4.91 -32.51 17.33
CA TYR A 453 -3.76 -33.30 16.84
C TYR A 453 -2.51 -33.18 17.73
N ALA A 454 -2.54 -32.28 18.72
CA ALA A 454 -1.37 -31.94 19.54
C ALA A 454 -0.75 -33.14 20.28
N SER A 455 -1.52 -34.18 20.61
CA SER A 455 -1.03 -35.36 21.34
C SER A 455 -0.32 -36.40 20.47
N PHE A 456 -0.38 -36.29 19.14
CA PHE A 456 0.24 -37.24 18.22
C PHE A 456 1.08 -36.58 17.12
N MET A 457 1.29 -35.27 17.19
CA MET A 457 2.22 -34.56 16.31
C MET A 457 3.55 -34.29 17.02
N THR A 458 4.65 -34.38 16.29
CA THR A 458 5.99 -34.07 16.80
C THR A 458 6.79 -33.27 15.77
N ILE A 459 7.80 -32.53 16.23
CA ILE A 459 8.79 -31.88 15.36
C ILE A 459 10.09 -32.67 15.41
N THR A 460 10.69 -32.92 14.25
CA THR A 460 12.04 -33.45 14.11
C THR A 460 12.93 -32.40 13.47
N TYR A 461 14.07 -32.13 14.11
CA TYR A 461 15.12 -31.28 13.59
C TYR A 461 16.25 -32.16 13.07
N THR A 462 16.58 -32.04 11.79
CA THR A 462 17.75 -32.66 11.18
C THR A 462 18.79 -31.57 10.86
N PRO A 463 20.01 -31.92 10.44
CA PRO A 463 21.01 -30.92 10.09
C PRO A 463 20.54 -29.90 9.03
N ASN A 464 19.60 -30.27 8.15
CA ASN A 464 19.18 -29.44 7.01
C ASN A 464 17.67 -29.26 6.91
N SER A 465 16.87 -29.81 7.82
CA SER A 465 15.40 -29.76 7.72
C SER A 465 14.69 -29.70 9.08
N VAL A 466 13.53 -29.04 9.09
CA VAL A 466 12.53 -29.13 10.17
C VAL A 466 11.31 -29.84 9.61
N ILE A 467 10.92 -30.94 10.26
CA ILE A 467 9.88 -31.85 9.79
C ILE A 467 8.80 -31.98 10.85
N VAL A 468 7.54 -31.74 10.47
CA VAL A 468 6.36 -32.07 11.27
C VAL A 468 5.97 -33.52 10.98
N ASN A 469 5.89 -34.36 11.99
CA ASN A 469 5.48 -35.76 11.85
C ASN A 469 4.15 -36.00 12.54
N VAL A 470 3.26 -36.72 11.86
CA VAL A 470 2.00 -37.20 12.42
C VAL A 470 2.23 -38.63 12.84
N SER A 471 2.48 -38.83 14.12
CA SER A 471 2.72 -40.15 14.66
C SER A 471 1.47 -41.00 14.48
N PRO A 472 1.60 -42.28 14.09
CA PRO A 472 0.51 -43.20 14.34
C PRO A 472 0.25 -43.14 15.83
N THR A 473 -1.00 -42.84 16.21
CA THR A 473 -1.43 -43.26 17.53
C THR A 473 -1.14 -44.75 17.53
N LEU A 474 -0.30 -45.20 18.45
CA LEU A 474 -0.37 -46.58 18.84
C LEU A 474 -1.77 -46.68 19.45
N ASN A 475 -2.75 -46.98 18.62
CA ASN A 475 -3.99 -47.53 19.06
C ASN A 475 -3.57 -48.90 19.61
N ILE A 476 -3.07 -48.90 20.85
CA ILE A 476 -3.57 -49.88 21.78
C ILE A 476 -5.05 -49.60 21.70
N ALA A 477 -5.74 -50.36 20.86
CA ALA A 477 -7.12 -50.61 21.11
C ALA A 477 -7.10 -51.03 22.58
N LEU A 478 -7.49 -50.10 23.45
CA LEU A 478 -8.19 -50.44 24.66
C LEU A 478 -9.46 -51.13 24.16
N PHE A 479 -9.32 -52.34 23.62
CA PHE A 479 -10.26 -53.38 23.90
C PHE A 479 -10.25 -53.42 25.40
N SER A 480 -11.29 -52.82 25.97
CA SER A 480 -11.56 -52.90 27.37
C SER A 480 -11.35 -54.36 27.74
N LYS A 481 -10.41 -54.59 28.65
CA LYS A 481 -10.22 -55.87 29.33
C LYS A 481 -11.51 -56.30 30.08
N GLU A 482 -12.57 -55.50 29.98
CA GLU A 482 -13.88 -55.61 30.60
C GLU A 482 -14.88 -56.46 29.81
N GLU A 483 -14.63 -56.81 28.53
CA GLU A 483 -15.59 -57.67 27.78
C GLU A 483 -15.30 -59.17 27.86
N ILE A 484 -14.06 -59.58 28.15
CA ILE A 484 -13.70 -60.99 28.35
C ILE A 484 -13.68 -61.29 29.85
N LEU A 485 -14.79 -61.84 30.35
CA LEU A 485 -14.94 -62.19 31.76
C LEU A 485 -14.83 -63.70 31.95
N VAL A 486 -14.09 -64.10 32.98
CA VAL A 486 -14.03 -65.50 33.44
C VAL A 486 -14.79 -65.65 34.75
N PHE A 487 -15.75 -66.57 34.81
CA PHE A 487 -16.57 -66.77 36.00
C PHE A 487 -16.98 -68.25 36.19
N PRO A 488 -17.11 -68.71 37.45
CA PRO A 488 -16.68 -68.01 38.65
C PRO A 488 -15.14 -67.93 38.71
N ASN A 489 -14.62 -66.83 39.25
CA ASN A 489 -13.20 -66.67 39.56
C ASN A 489 -13.08 -65.99 40.93
N PRO A 490 -12.72 -66.71 42.01
CA PRO A 490 -12.20 -68.09 42.04
C PRO A 490 -13.18 -69.18 41.56
N THR A 491 -12.64 -70.26 41.00
CA THR A 491 -13.35 -71.45 40.49
C THR A 491 -13.02 -72.68 41.34
N LYS A 492 -13.77 -73.78 41.18
CA LYS A 492 -13.51 -75.07 41.84
C LYS A 492 -13.33 -76.18 40.80
N ASP A 493 -14.41 -76.51 40.09
CA ASP A 493 -14.44 -77.64 39.16
C ASP A 493 -14.50 -77.19 37.70
N TYR A 494 -14.97 -75.97 37.43
CA TYR A 494 -15.15 -75.44 36.07
C TYR A 494 -15.16 -73.91 36.03
N PHE A 495 -14.88 -73.34 34.86
CA PHE A 495 -15.10 -71.91 34.59
C PHE A 495 -15.80 -71.71 33.24
N GLU A 496 -16.41 -70.54 33.08
CA GLU A 496 -17.01 -70.07 31.83
C GLU A 496 -16.34 -68.78 31.37
N LEU A 497 -16.48 -68.48 30.08
CA LEU A 497 -16.00 -67.25 29.47
C LEU A 497 -17.16 -66.48 28.86
N LYS A 498 -17.35 -65.22 29.25
CA LYS A 498 -18.12 -64.28 28.44
C LYS A 498 -17.19 -63.74 27.37
N LEU A 499 -17.59 -63.87 26.11
CA LEU A 499 -16.85 -63.37 24.96
C LEU A 499 -17.74 -62.41 24.17
N PRO A 500 -17.14 -61.46 23.43
CA PRO A 500 -17.85 -60.64 22.47
C PRO A 500 -18.63 -61.47 21.43
N LYS A 501 -19.73 -60.93 20.89
CA LYS A 501 -20.73 -61.65 20.06
C LYS A 501 -20.18 -62.29 18.77
N ASN A 502 -18.96 -61.99 18.35
CA ASN A 502 -18.35 -62.50 17.11
C ASN A 502 -16.97 -63.15 17.33
N THR A 503 -16.62 -63.52 18.57
CA THR A 503 -15.32 -64.13 18.85
C THR A 503 -15.34 -65.65 18.60
N VAL A 504 -14.60 -66.08 17.57
CA VAL A 504 -14.34 -67.51 17.31
C VAL A 504 -13.07 -67.94 18.03
N LEU A 505 -13.21 -68.85 19.00
CA LEU A 505 -12.06 -69.46 19.69
C LEU A 505 -11.44 -70.57 18.82
N LYS A 506 -10.11 -70.61 18.77
CA LYS A 506 -9.31 -71.68 18.13
C LYS A 506 -8.69 -72.63 19.16
N SER A 507 -8.22 -72.11 20.29
CA SER A 507 -7.79 -72.92 21.42
C SER A 507 -7.86 -72.14 22.72
N LEU A 508 -7.87 -72.87 23.83
CA LEU A 508 -7.73 -72.32 25.17
C LEU A 508 -6.68 -73.15 25.91
N ASP A 509 -5.59 -72.51 26.29
CA ASP A 509 -4.45 -73.16 26.95
C ASP A 509 -4.34 -72.68 28.41
N LEU A 510 -4.22 -73.60 29.36
CA LEU A 510 -3.98 -73.31 30.78
C LEU A 510 -2.52 -73.58 31.11
N PHE A 511 -1.89 -72.60 31.76
CA PHE A 511 -0.53 -72.70 32.28
C PHE A 511 -0.53 -72.52 33.80
N ASP A 512 0.27 -73.32 34.49
CA ASP A 512 0.54 -73.09 35.91
C ASP A 512 1.42 -71.83 36.13
N MET A 513 1.70 -71.50 37.39
CA MET A 513 2.54 -70.36 37.75
C MET A 513 4.01 -70.48 37.32
N ASN A 514 4.46 -71.69 37.01
CA ASN A 514 5.81 -71.95 36.51
C ASN A 514 5.86 -71.88 34.97
N GLY A 515 4.74 -71.60 34.31
CA GLY A 515 4.64 -71.52 32.86
C GLY A 515 4.52 -72.88 32.17
N LYS A 516 4.25 -73.98 32.91
CA LYS A 516 4.02 -75.30 32.33
C LYS A 516 2.58 -75.37 31.80
N LEU A 517 2.41 -75.80 30.55
CA LEU A 517 1.09 -76.10 29.98
C LEU A 517 0.49 -77.30 30.72
N VAL A 518 -0.66 -77.08 31.38
CA VAL A 518 -1.35 -78.11 32.18
C VAL A 518 -2.62 -78.64 31.51
N LYS A 519 -3.26 -77.87 30.62
CA LYS A 519 -4.47 -78.30 29.91
C LYS A 519 -4.68 -77.49 28.64
N THR A 520 -5.19 -78.12 27.59
CA THR A 520 -5.63 -77.45 26.35
C THR A 520 -7.06 -77.87 26.02
N PHE A 521 -7.89 -76.91 25.64
CA PHE A 521 -9.25 -77.14 25.14
C PHE A 521 -9.30 -76.75 23.66
N THR A 522 -9.69 -77.71 22.83
CA THR A 522 -9.96 -77.55 21.38
C THR A 522 -11.45 -77.70 21.05
N SER A 523 -12.26 -78.14 22.03
CA SER A 523 -13.72 -78.07 21.99
C SER A 523 -14.19 -77.00 22.97
N PHE A 524 -15.14 -76.17 22.55
CA PHE A 524 -15.60 -75.00 23.30
C PHE A 524 -17.02 -75.17 23.86
N SER A 525 -17.41 -76.41 24.17
CA SER A 525 -18.60 -76.66 24.99
C SER A 525 -18.38 -76.06 26.38
N ARG A 526 -19.33 -75.23 26.81
CA ARG A 526 -19.28 -74.57 28.12
C ARG A 526 -20.08 -75.38 29.14
N PRO A 527 -19.62 -75.51 30.40
CA PRO A 527 -18.43 -74.88 30.98
C PRO A 527 -17.12 -75.66 30.74
N PHE A 528 -15.97 -74.98 30.89
CA PHE A 528 -14.64 -75.58 30.79
C PHE A 528 -14.28 -76.32 32.08
N ASN A 529 -14.23 -77.66 32.03
CA ASN A 529 -13.94 -78.50 33.19
C ASN A 529 -12.44 -78.51 33.53
N ILE A 530 -12.13 -78.20 34.79
CA ILE A 530 -10.77 -78.18 35.35
C ILE A 530 -10.67 -78.99 36.65
N GLN A 531 -11.62 -79.88 36.94
CA GLN A 531 -11.71 -80.62 38.20
C GLN A 531 -10.42 -81.40 38.53
N ASP A 532 -9.76 -81.91 37.51
CA ASP A 532 -8.48 -82.63 37.51
C ASP A 532 -7.26 -81.80 37.91
N LEU A 533 -7.34 -80.46 37.85
CA LEU A 533 -6.24 -79.58 38.23
C LEU A 533 -6.16 -79.41 39.76
N SER A 534 -4.94 -79.29 40.29
CA SER A 534 -4.70 -78.92 41.70
C SER A 534 -5.20 -77.51 42.03
N LYS A 535 -5.32 -77.18 43.32
CA LYS A 535 -5.58 -75.80 43.76
C LYS A 535 -4.39 -74.91 43.41
N GLY A 536 -4.66 -73.70 42.90
CA GLY A 536 -3.61 -72.81 42.45
C GLY A 536 -4.08 -71.71 41.51
N THR A 537 -3.16 -70.82 41.15
CA THR A 537 -3.40 -69.82 40.11
C THR A 537 -2.99 -70.36 38.74
N TYR A 538 -3.81 -70.13 37.74
CA TYR A 538 -3.53 -70.51 36.36
C TYR A 538 -3.69 -69.32 35.42
N ASN A 539 -2.81 -69.24 34.41
CA ASN A 539 -2.96 -68.32 33.30
C ASN A 539 -3.70 -69.03 32.16
N ILE A 540 -4.75 -68.40 31.64
CA ILE A 540 -5.45 -68.86 30.45
C ILE A 540 -4.94 -68.05 29.27
N ILE A 541 -4.50 -68.72 28.20
CA ILE A 541 -4.23 -68.11 26.90
C ILE A 541 -5.34 -68.54 25.94
N LEU A 542 -6.20 -67.60 25.56
CA LEU A 542 -7.23 -67.77 24.55
C LEU A 542 -6.62 -67.45 23.20
N LYS A 543 -6.71 -68.37 22.23
CA LYS A 543 -6.32 -68.12 20.84
C LYS A 543 -7.58 -67.95 20.02
N THR A 544 -7.67 -66.87 19.26
CA THR A 544 -8.76 -66.61 18.29
C THR A 544 -8.20 -66.67 16.87
N GLU A 545 -9.02 -66.33 15.86
CA GLU A 545 -8.53 -66.27 14.48
C GLU A 545 -7.39 -65.28 14.28
N ASN A 546 -7.45 -64.12 14.96
CA ASN A 546 -6.58 -62.98 14.70
C ASN A 546 -5.64 -62.65 15.89
N GLU A 547 -5.99 -63.05 17.11
CA GLU A 547 -5.32 -62.57 18.33
C GLU A 547 -5.25 -63.62 19.46
N HIS A 548 -4.41 -63.34 20.47
CA HIS A 548 -4.28 -64.11 21.70
C HIS A 548 -4.61 -63.26 22.93
N PHE A 549 -5.50 -63.73 23.81
CA PHE A 549 -5.86 -63.05 25.06
C PHE A 549 -5.33 -63.80 26.28
N LYS A 550 -4.87 -63.06 27.30
CA LYS A 550 -4.37 -63.64 28.56
C LYS A 550 -5.31 -63.30 29.72
N LEU A 551 -5.85 -64.33 30.38
CA LEU A 551 -6.66 -64.20 31.59
C LEU A 551 -6.01 -64.96 32.74
N LYS A 552 -6.50 -64.74 33.96
CA LYS A 552 -6.06 -65.44 35.16
C LYS A 552 -7.27 -66.02 35.89
N ILE A 553 -7.17 -67.27 36.32
CA ILE A 553 -8.12 -67.92 37.22
C ILE A 553 -7.42 -68.38 38.50
N ILE A 554 -8.17 -68.43 39.59
CA ILE A 554 -7.75 -69.00 40.86
C ILE A 554 -8.66 -70.21 41.13
N LYS A 555 -8.09 -71.40 41.27
CA LYS A 555 -8.79 -72.64 41.65
C LYS A 555 -8.54 -73.01 43.11
#